data_AF-A0A0P6VRY3-F1
#
_entry.id   AF-A0A0P6VRY3-F1
#
_cell.length_a   1.000
_cell.length_b   1.000
_cell.length_c   1.000
_cell.angle_alpha   90.00
_cell.angle_beta   90.00
_cell.angle_gamma   90.00
#
_symmetry.space_group_name_H-M   'P 1'
#
loop_
_entity.id
_entity.type
_entity.pdbx_description
1 polymer ?
#
loop_
_entity_poly.entity_id
_entity_poly.type
_entity_poly.pdbx_seq_one_letter_code
_entity_poly.pdbx_strand_id
1 'polypeptide(L)'
;MTPTLFGRLQTRLALYLMIGLPVTLVIAFRASGWSWPPAAEPCWFIATLFALGLVLEPVYFQMQRFRWDQDWPFAFFAFFSVMEFLAVYAAMRLDWLPYLPACLQSRLDPARQVLVCQLPSLTLAEAAAHFALVFVPMLIALLAGLQVFMVRWRYRGGQFGRFPVID
;
A
#
# COMPACT_ATOMS: atom_id res chain seq x y z
N MET A 1 7.07 -24.63 1.50
CA MET A 1 5.93 -24.50 0.56
C MET A 1 5.84 -23.06 0.12
N THR A 2 6.14 -22.78 -1.15
CA THR A 2 6.06 -21.42 -1.68
C THR A 2 4.60 -21.05 -1.92
N PRO A 3 4.13 -19.88 -1.46
CA PRO A 3 2.75 -19.46 -1.71
C PRO A 3 2.52 -19.26 -3.21
N THR A 4 1.35 -19.71 -3.68
CA THR A 4 0.89 -19.47 -5.06
C THR A 4 0.71 -17.96 -5.31
N LEU A 5 0.78 -17.53 -6.58
CA LEU A 5 0.50 -16.14 -6.95
C LEU A 5 -0.85 -15.66 -6.39
N PHE A 6 -1.88 -16.50 -6.53
CA PHE A 6 -3.23 -16.18 -6.05
C PHE A 6 -3.29 -16.03 -4.52
N GLY A 7 -2.57 -16.88 -3.77
CA GLY A 7 -2.53 -16.76 -2.32
C GLY A 7 -1.82 -15.50 -1.83
N ARG A 8 -0.82 -15.01 -2.59
CA ARG A 8 -0.16 -13.73 -2.31
C ARG A 8 -1.11 -12.56 -2.51
N LEU A 9 -1.82 -12.53 -3.65
CA LEU A 9 -2.82 -11.52 -3.94
C LEU A 9 -3.92 -11.49 -2.86
N GLN A 10 -4.42 -12.66 -2.45
CA GLN A 10 -5.41 -12.76 -1.37
C GLN A 10 -4.87 -12.28 -0.03
N THR A 11 -3.63 -12.64 0.33
CA THR A 11 -3.00 -12.18 1.57
C THR A 11 -2.85 -10.65 1.56
N ARG A 12 -2.43 -10.07 0.44
CA ARG A 12 -2.28 -8.62 0.29
C ARG A 12 -3.62 -7.89 0.40
N LEU A 13 -4.65 -8.40 -0.29
CA LEU A 13 -6.01 -7.86 -0.19
C LEU A 13 -6.55 -7.97 1.24
N ALA A 14 -6.37 -9.12 1.91
CA ALA A 14 -6.83 -9.32 3.28
C ALA A 14 -6.16 -8.33 4.25
N LEU A 15 -4.84 -8.17 4.16
CA LEU A 15 -4.11 -7.20 5.00
C LEU A 15 -4.52 -5.76 4.69
N TYR A 16 -4.73 -5.41 3.42
CA TYR A 16 -5.25 -4.11 3.01
C TYR A 16 -6.62 -3.82 3.64
N LEU A 17 -7.56 -4.75 3.53
CA LEU A 17 -8.92 -4.59 4.07
C LEU A 17 -8.96 -4.56 5.59
N MET A 18 -8.16 -5.39 6.27
CA MET A 18 -8.21 -5.53 7.72
C MET A 18 -7.38 -4.49 8.48
N ILE A 19 -6.31 -3.99 7.87
CA ILE A 19 -5.35 -3.09 8.53
C ILE A 19 -5.25 -1.77 7.77
N GLY A 20 -5.01 -1.83 6.46
CA GLY A 20 -4.76 -0.63 5.66
C GLY A 20 -5.94 0.33 5.62
N LEU A 21 -7.13 -0.20 5.32
CA LEU A 21 -8.35 0.60 5.18
C LEU A 21 -8.80 1.17 6.52
N PRO A 22 -8.88 0.42 7.64
CA PRO A 22 -9.26 0.98 8.94
C PRO A 22 -8.28 2.04 9.46
N VAL A 23 -6.97 1.79 9.38
CA VAL A 23 -5.96 2.78 9.79
C VAL A 23 -6.06 4.04 8.94
N THR A 24 -6.23 3.88 7.63
CA THR A 24 -6.37 5.03 6.72
C THR A 24 -7.65 5.81 6.98
N LEU A 25 -8.77 5.15 7.29
CA LEU A 25 -10.01 5.84 7.64
C LEU A 25 -9.84 6.69 8.89
N VAL A 26 -9.17 6.19 9.93
CA VAL A 26 -8.88 6.98 11.14
C VAL A 26 -8.04 8.23 10.80
N ILE A 27 -7.05 8.08 9.92
CA ILE A 27 -6.22 9.20 9.45
C ILE A 27 -7.05 10.19 8.63
N ALA A 28 -7.92 9.71 7.74
CA ALA A 28 -8.80 10.52 6.91
C ALA A 28 -9.81 11.32 7.75
N PHE A 29 -10.39 10.71 8.80
CA PHE A 29 -11.25 11.41 9.76
C PHE A 29 -10.47 12.43 10.59
N ARG A 30 -9.25 12.09 11.03
CA ARG A 30 -8.40 13.04 11.75
C ARG A 30 -8.08 14.26 10.88
N ALA A 31 -7.78 14.05 9.60
CA ALA A 31 -7.49 15.12 8.64
C ALA A 31 -8.71 16.01 8.36
N SER A 32 -9.93 15.46 8.35
CA SER A 32 -11.17 16.24 8.22
C SER A 32 -11.65 16.89 9.53
N GLY A 33 -10.91 16.77 10.62
CA GLY A 33 -11.34 17.28 11.94
C GLY A 33 -12.55 16.51 12.50
N TRP A 34 -12.65 15.21 12.21
CA TRP A 34 -13.77 14.32 12.57
C TRP A 34 -15.11 14.73 11.95
N SER A 35 -15.07 15.47 10.84
CA SER A 35 -16.26 15.84 10.07
C SER A 35 -16.53 14.85 8.93
N TRP A 36 -17.81 14.73 8.56
CA TRP A 36 -18.27 13.94 7.41
C TRP A 36 -18.55 14.86 6.23
N PRO A 37 -18.07 14.56 5.01
CA PRO A 37 -17.28 13.38 4.61
C PRO A 37 -15.79 13.47 5.04
N PRO A 38 -15.12 12.31 5.24
CA PRO A 38 -13.69 12.28 5.58
C PRO A 38 -12.81 12.75 4.41
N ALA A 39 -11.56 13.13 4.72
CA ALA A 39 -10.59 13.56 3.70
C ALA A 39 -10.31 12.43 2.69
N ALA A 40 -10.38 12.74 1.40
CA ALA A 40 -10.30 11.73 0.34
C ALA A 40 -8.84 11.38 -0.01
N GLU A 41 -7.92 12.30 0.19
CA GLU A 41 -6.52 12.22 -0.24
C GLU A 41 -5.78 11.01 0.39
N PRO A 42 -5.87 10.75 1.71
CA PRO A 42 -5.24 9.57 2.30
C PRO A 42 -5.82 8.26 1.73
N CYS A 43 -7.13 8.23 1.48
CA CYS A 43 -7.80 7.06 0.91
C CYS A 43 -7.32 6.79 -0.53
N TRP A 44 -7.23 7.82 -1.37
CA TRP A 44 -6.71 7.70 -2.73
C TRP A 44 -5.23 7.32 -2.75
N PHE A 45 -4.44 7.85 -1.82
CA PHE A 45 -3.02 7.53 -1.71
C PHE A 45 -2.81 6.03 -1.42
N ILE A 46 -3.45 5.48 -0.39
CA ILE A 46 -3.28 4.07 -0.04
C ILE A 46 -3.90 3.14 -1.08
N ALA A 47 -5.01 3.54 -1.72
CA ALA A 47 -5.63 2.77 -2.80
C ALA A 47 -4.70 2.67 -4.01
N THR A 48 -4.00 3.76 -4.36
CA THR A 48 -3.02 3.77 -5.45
C THR A 48 -1.81 2.91 -5.12
N LEU A 49 -1.29 3.01 -3.88
CA LEU A 49 -0.21 2.15 -3.39
C LEU A 49 -0.59 0.67 -3.48
N PHE A 50 -1.80 0.32 -3.05
CA PHE A 50 -2.32 -1.04 -3.12
C PHE A 50 -2.46 -1.52 -4.58
N ALA A 51 -3.01 -0.69 -5.46
CA ALA A 51 -3.18 -1.02 -6.87
C ALA A 51 -1.83 -1.25 -7.58
N LEU A 52 -0.85 -0.36 -7.37
CA LEU A 52 0.52 -0.54 -7.88
C LEU A 52 1.12 -1.85 -7.38
N GLY A 53 0.95 -2.12 -6.09
CA GLY A 53 1.38 -3.36 -5.49
C GLY A 53 0.79 -4.61 -6.15
N LEU A 54 -0.54 -4.63 -6.38
CA LEU A 54 -1.20 -5.74 -7.08
C LEU A 54 -0.65 -5.96 -8.49
N VAL A 55 -0.37 -4.87 -9.22
CA VAL A 55 0.20 -4.92 -10.58
C VAL A 55 1.63 -5.46 -10.57
N LEU A 56 2.43 -5.12 -9.55
CA LEU A 56 3.82 -5.56 -9.45
C LEU A 56 3.97 -6.96 -8.84
N GLU A 57 2.93 -7.52 -8.22
CA GLU A 57 2.96 -8.85 -7.60
C GLU A 57 3.45 -9.97 -8.56
N PRO A 58 2.98 -10.07 -9.82
CA PRO A 58 3.49 -11.07 -10.77
C PRO A 58 4.97 -10.83 -11.14
N VAL A 59 5.40 -9.56 -11.20
CA VAL A 59 6.79 -9.19 -11.48
C VAL A 59 7.68 -9.66 -10.33
N TYR A 60 7.28 -9.38 -9.09
CA TYR A 60 7.98 -9.84 -7.88
C TYR A 60 8.03 -11.36 -7.80
N PHE A 61 6.93 -12.03 -8.14
CA PHE A 61 6.88 -13.48 -8.18
C PHE A 61 7.87 -14.06 -9.21
N GLN A 62 7.98 -13.45 -10.39
CA GLN A 62 8.93 -13.89 -11.40
C GLN A 62 10.38 -13.58 -11.01
N MET A 63 10.66 -12.43 -10.42
CA MET A 63 12.00 -12.07 -9.92
C MET A 63 12.50 -13.07 -8.89
N GLN A 64 11.63 -13.56 -8.00
CA GLN A 64 12.00 -14.53 -6.97
C GLN A 64 12.34 -15.92 -7.52
N ARG A 65 11.86 -16.28 -8.72
CA ARG A 65 12.17 -17.57 -9.36
C ARG A 65 13.60 -17.67 -9.89
N PHE A 66 14.22 -16.54 -10.23
CA PHE A 66 15.61 -16.52 -10.72
C PHE A 66 16.64 -16.73 -9.61
N ARG A 67 16.20 -16.96 -8.37
CA ARG A 67 17.08 -17.02 -7.20
C ARG A 67 17.24 -18.45 -6.69
N TRP A 68 18.47 -18.78 -6.29
CA TRP A 68 18.93 -20.13 -5.90
C TRP A 68 18.12 -20.76 -4.75
N ASP A 69 17.75 -19.96 -3.74
CA ASP A 69 17.11 -20.47 -2.51
C ASP A 69 15.63 -20.07 -2.39
N GLN A 70 15.14 -19.22 -3.30
CA GLN A 70 13.76 -18.67 -3.33
C GLN A 70 13.27 -17.96 -2.05
N ASP A 71 14.04 -17.92 -0.96
CA ASP A 71 13.59 -17.50 0.37
C ASP A 71 14.24 -16.20 0.86
N TRP A 72 13.72 -15.05 0.38
CA TRP A 72 13.90 -13.73 1.02
C TRP A 72 12.58 -12.94 1.13
N PRO A 73 11.44 -13.56 1.52
CA PRO A 73 10.12 -12.96 1.32
C PRO A 73 9.95 -11.62 2.05
N PHE A 74 10.49 -11.48 3.26
CA PHE A 74 10.22 -10.30 4.11
C PHE A 74 11.10 -9.09 3.80
N ALA A 75 12.42 -9.28 3.64
CA ALA A 75 13.32 -8.18 3.27
C ALA A 75 13.00 -7.65 1.86
N PHE A 76 12.65 -8.55 0.94
CA PHE A 76 12.18 -8.19 -0.40
C PHE A 76 10.87 -7.39 -0.31
N PHE A 77 9.88 -7.90 0.44
CA PHE A 77 8.62 -7.19 0.64
C PHE A 77 8.84 -5.79 1.22
N ALA A 78 9.68 -5.64 2.26
CA ALA A 78 9.96 -4.35 2.87
C ALA A 78 10.65 -3.38 1.91
N PHE A 79 11.70 -3.84 1.22
CA PHE A 79 12.42 -3.01 0.26
C PHE A 79 11.51 -2.53 -0.88
N PHE A 80 10.76 -3.44 -1.50
CA PHE A 80 9.87 -3.08 -2.61
C PHE A 80 8.68 -2.24 -2.16
N SER A 81 8.19 -2.41 -0.93
CA SER A 81 7.15 -1.51 -0.38
C SER A 81 7.64 -0.07 -0.25
N VAL A 82 8.91 0.14 0.13
CA VAL A 82 9.52 1.47 0.14
C VAL A 82 9.66 2.01 -1.29
N MET A 83 10.07 1.17 -2.26
CA MET A 83 10.14 1.58 -3.66
C MET A 83 8.77 1.93 -4.25
N GLU A 84 7.72 1.16 -3.93
CA GLU A 84 6.33 1.45 -4.29
C GLU A 84 5.87 2.79 -3.70
N PHE A 85 6.17 3.05 -2.42
CA PHE A 85 5.90 4.33 -1.78
C PHE A 85 6.57 5.49 -2.52
N LEU A 86 7.87 5.37 -2.80
CA LEU A 86 8.62 6.40 -3.53
C LEU A 86 8.06 6.59 -4.94
N ALA A 87 7.67 5.52 -5.63
CA ALA A 87 7.08 5.57 -6.95
C ALA A 87 5.72 6.30 -6.95
N VAL A 88 4.82 5.97 -6.02
CA VAL A 88 3.51 6.65 -5.90
C VAL A 88 3.68 8.10 -5.48
N TYR A 89 4.54 8.39 -4.50
CA TYR A 89 4.81 9.76 -4.07
C TYR A 89 5.44 10.57 -5.20
N ALA A 90 6.38 10.03 -5.97
CA ALA A 90 6.94 10.69 -7.14
C ALA A 90 5.87 10.92 -8.22
N ALA A 91 5.04 9.91 -8.54
CA ALA A 91 3.95 10.05 -9.51
C ALA A 91 2.94 11.13 -9.11
N MET A 92 2.62 11.25 -7.82
CA MET A 92 1.82 12.34 -7.26
C MET A 92 2.49 13.70 -7.51
N ARG A 93 3.79 13.82 -7.20
CA ARG A 93 4.55 15.07 -7.34
C ARG A 93 4.78 15.49 -8.79
N LEU A 94 4.72 14.55 -9.73
CA LEU A 94 4.80 14.79 -11.17
C LEU A 94 3.40 15.03 -11.79
N ASP A 95 2.35 15.10 -10.98
CA ASP A 95 0.95 15.24 -11.43
C ASP A 95 0.50 14.17 -12.43
N TRP A 96 1.07 12.95 -12.35
CA TRP A 96 0.66 11.81 -13.17
C TRP A 96 -0.66 11.18 -12.69
N LEU A 97 -1.07 11.50 -11.45
CA LEU A 97 -2.26 10.98 -10.81
C LEU A 97 -3.30 12.11 -10.69
N PRO A 98 -4.24 12.25 -11.64
CA PRO A 98 -5.14 13.42 -11.69
C PRO A 98 -6.09 13.50 -10.49
N TYR A 99 -6.39 12.38 -9.86
CA TYR A 99 -7.22 12.28 -8.65
C TYR A 99 -6.43 12.52 -7.35
N LEU A 100 -5.10 12.63 -7.43
CA LEU A 100 -4.21 12.89 -6.31
C LEU A 100 -3.23 14.01 -6.73
N PRO A 101 -3.72 15.23 -6.94
CA PRO A 101 -2.90 16.31 -7.48
C PRO A 101 -1.78 16.69 -6.50
N ALA A 102 -0.63 17.13 -6.98
CA ALA A 102 0.45 17.64 -6.12
C ALA A 102 0.03 18.91 -5.36
N CYS A 103 -1.01 19.60 -5.84
CA CYS A 103 -1.54 20.83 -5.26
C CYS A 103 -3.07 20.84 -5.21
N LEU A 104 -3.61 21.26 -4.06
CA LEU A 104 -5.06 21.42 -3.87
C LEU A 104 -5.58 22.76 -4.41
N GLN A 105 -4.75 23.80 -4.34
CA GLN A 105 -5.12 25.11 -4.86
C GLN A 105 -3.94 25.72 -5.61
N SER A 106 -4.22 26.09 -6.86
CA SER A 106 -3.23 26.58 -7.79
C SER A 106 -3.57 28.03 -8.13
N ARG A 107 -2.68 28.98 -7.80
CA ARG A 107 -2.90 30.41 -8.02
C ARG A 107 -1.94 30.92 -9.09
N LEU A 108 -2.45 31.68 -10.06
CA LEU A 108 -1.58 32.44 -10.96
C LEU A 108 -0.95 33.58 -10.15
N ASP A 109 0.37 33.60 -10.02
CA ASP A 109 1.07 34.74 -9.43
C ASP A 109 1.13 35.87 -10.47
N PRO A 110 0.44 37.00 -10.26
CA PRO A 110 0.38 38.08 -11.26
C PRO A 110 1.75 38.71 -11.55
N ALA A 111 2.72 38.59 -10.64
CA ALA A 111 4.06 39.14 -10.81
C ALA A 111 4.98 38.25 -11.67
N ARG A 112 4.73 36.94 -11.70
CA ARG A 112 5.60 35.96 -12.38
C ARG A 112 4.91 35.23 -13.53
N GLN A 113 3.59 35.37 -13.67
CA GLN A 113 2.77 34.57 -14.60
C GLN A 113 3.01 33.06 -14.47
N VAL A 114 3.45 32.60 -13.29
CA VAL A 114 3.69 31.20 -12.97
C VAL A 114 2.57 30.71 -12.06
N LEU A 115 2.14 29.48 -12.29
CA LEU A 115 1.21 28.78 -11.43
C LEU A 115 1.93 28.37 -10.14
N VAL A 116 1.52 28.93 -9.02
CA VAL A 116 2.08 28.66 -7.69
C VAL A 116 1.10 27.79 -6.92
N CYS A 117 1.62 26.69 -6.36
CA CYS A 117 0.87 25.84 -5.45
C CYS A 117 0.72 26.53 -4.09
N GLN A 118 -0.51 26.71 -3.62
CA GLN A 118 -0.79 27.31 -2.32
C GLN A 118 -0.73 26.29 -1.18
N LEU A 119 -1.28 25.08 -1.37
CA LEU A 119 -1.21 24.00 -0.39
C LEU A 119 -0.76 22.69 -1.05
N PRO A 120 0.28 22.01 -0.53
CA PRO A 120 0.57 20.64 -0.91
C PRO A 120 -0.57 19.74 -0.45
N SER A 121 -0.99 18.80 -1.29
CA SER A 121 -2.05 17.83 -0.97
C SER A 121 -1.64 16.89 0.17
N LEU A 122 -0.44 16.33 0.09
CA LEU A 122 0.24 15.62 1.17
C LEU A 122 1.71 16.07 1.20
N THR A 123 2.18 16.49 2.37
CA THR A 123 3.62 16.68 2.58
C THR A 123 4.34 15.33 2.63
N LEU A 124 5.66 15.32 2.36
CA LEU A 124 6.46 14.09 2.46
C LEU A 124 6.34 13.45 3.84
N ALA A 125 6.34 14.26 4.90
CA ALA A 125 6.26 13.78 6.27
C ALA A 125 4.90 13.12 6.57
N GLU A 126 3.80 13.71 6.12
CA GLU A 126 2.46 13.13 6.27
C GLU A 126 2.32 11.84 5.47
N ALA A 127 2.78 11.83 4.21
CA ALA A 127 2.76 10.64 3.36
C ALA A 127 3.61 9.51 3.95
N ALA A 128 4.81 9.82 4.43
CA ALA A 128 5.71 8.85 5.05
C ALA A 128 5.15 8.33 6.39
N ALA A 129 4.56 9.21 7.21
CA ALA A 129 3.92 8.81 8.46
C ALA A 129 2.71 7.92 8.21
N HIS A 130 1.85 8.26 7.25
CA HIS A 130 0.71 7.45 6.85
C HIS A 130 1.16 6.09 6.32
N PHE A 131 2.15 6.08 5.41
CA PHE A 131 2.75 4.85 4.91
C PHE A 131 3.28 3.99 6.06
N ALA A 132 4.08 4.54 6.97
CA ALA A 132 4.65 3.79 8.10
C ALA A 132 3.57 3.24 9.04
N LEU A 133 2.53 4.03 9.34
CA LEU A 133 1.41 3.62 10.19
C LEU A 133 0.58 2.48 9.59
N VAL A 134 0.57 2.33 8.27
CA VAL A 134 -0.09 1.21 7.59
C VAL A 134 0.87 0.03 7.40
N PHE A 135 2.06 0.31 6.88
CA PHE A 135 3.06 -0.67 6.50
C PHE A 135 3.60 -1.46 7.69
N VAL A 136 3.94 -0.80 8.81
CA VAL A 136 4.55 -1.49 9.96
C VAL A 136 3.56 -2.50 10.58
N PRO A 137 2.28 -2.14 10.86
CA PRO A 137 1.31 -3.12 11.32
C PRO A 137 1.05 -4.25 10.32
N MET A 138 1.00 -3.96 9.01
CA MET A 138 0.88 -4.99 7.98
C MET A 138 2.08 -5.94 7.98
N LEU A 139 3.30 -5.42 8.11
CA LEU A 139 4.52 -6.20 8.16
C LEU A 139 4.54 -7.12 9.39
N ILE A 140 4.15 -6.60 10.57
CA ILE A 140 4.03 -7.38 11.80
C ILE A 140 2.96 -8.47 11.65
N ALA A 141 1.81 -8.13 11.06
CA ALA A 141 0.75 -9.10 10.79
C ALA A 141 1.20 -10.18 9.80
N LEU A 142 2.00 -9.85 8.80
CA LEU A 142 2.58 -10.79 7.84
C LEU A 142 3.63 -11.71 8.49
N LEU A 143 4.50 -11.16 9.33
CA LEU A 143 5.58 -11.88 10.01
C LEU A 143 5.04 -12.83 11.08
N ALA A 144 4.16 -12.34 11.95
CA ALA A 144 3.71 -13.06 13.13
C ALA A 144 2.20 -13.32 13.13
N GLY A 145 1.38 -12.30 12.85
CA GLY A 145 -0.08 -12.38 13.03
C GLY A 145 -0.74 -13.52 12.25
N LEU A 146 -0.47 -13.60 10.95
CA LEU A 146 -0.99 -14.65 10.07
C LEU A 146 -0.51 -16.05 10.48
N GLN A 147 0.70 -16.17 11.03
CA GLN A 147 1.25 -17.45 11.46
C GLN A 147 0.64 -17.93 12.79
N VAL A 148 0.37 -17.00 13.71
CA VAL A 148 -0.17 -17.28 15.04
C VAL A 148 -1.68 -17.54 14.97
N PHE A 149 -2.43 -16.66 14.33
CA PHE A 149 -3.90 -16.73 14.36
C PHE A 149 -4.49 -17.58 13.24
N MET A 150 -3.81 -17.67 12.10
CA MET A 150 -4.29 -18.40 10.93
C MET A 150 -3.33 -19.51 10.52
N VAL A 151 -3.07 -20.45 11.43
CA VAL A 151 -2.19 -21.61 11.20
C VAL A 151 -2.49 -22.31 9.87
N ARG A 152 -3.78 -22.52 9.54
CA ARG A 152 -4.21 -23.17 8.29
C ARG A 152 -3.92 -22.35 7.02
N TRP A 153 -3.76 -21.03 7.12
CA TRP A 153 -3.46 -20.14 5.99
C TRP A 153 -2.13 -20.49 5.33
N ARG A 154 -1.10 -20.75 6.17
CA ARG A 154 0.23 -21.18 5.72
C ARG A 154 0.16 -22.50 4.95
N TYR A 155 -0.56 -23.48 5.46
CA TYR A 155 -0.67 -24.81 4.84
C TYR A 155 -1.50 -24.80 3.55
N ARG A 156 -2.36 -23.79 3.34
CA ARG A 156 -3.13 -23.61 2.11
C ARG A 156 -2.43 -22.75 1.07
N GLY A 157 -1.18 -22.33 1.32
CA GLY A 157 -0.44 -21.46 0.42
C GLY A 157 -1.04 -20.06 0.28
N GLY A 158 -1.73 -19.59 1.32
CA GLY A 158 -2.36 -18.27 1.40
C GLY A 158 -3.72 -18.15 0.72
N GLN A 159 -4.44 -19.26 0.50
CA GLN A 159 -5.73 -19.26 -0.18
C GLN A 159 -6.90 -19.55 0.77
N PHE A 160 -7.97 -18.77 0.66
CA PHE A 160 -9.29 -19.13 1.19
C PHE A 160 -9.85 -20.34 0.43
N GLY A 161 -10.49 -21.26 1.15
CA GLY A 161 -11.28 -22.35 0.54
C GLY A 161 -10.52 -23.53 -0.07
N ARG A 162 -9.18 -23.56 -0.08
CA ARG A 162 -8.43 -24.76 -0.54
C ARG A 162 -8.61 -25.90 0.47
N PHE A 163 -9.43 -26.89 0.13
CA PHE A 163 -9.58 -28.10 0.93
C PHE A 163 -8.37 -29.02 0.72
N PRO A 164 -7.88 -29.70 1.76
CA PRO A 164 -6.92 -30.79 1.55
C PRO A 164 -7.61 -31.83 0.67
N VAL A 165 -6.96 -32.19 -0.43
CA VAL A 165 -7.35 -33.37 -1.20
C VAL A 165 -7.04 -34.55 -0.28
N ILE A 166 -8.08 -35.24 0.17
CA ILE A 166 -7.96 -36.50 0.90
C ILE A 166 -7.91 -37.56 -0.19
N ASP A 167 -6.70 -37.90 -0.64
CA ASP A 167 -6.45 -39.09 -1.44
C ASP A 167 -6.29 -40.32 -0.52
#